data_AF-A0A357EZ82-F1
#
_entry.id   AF-A0A357EZ82-F1
#
_cell.length_a   1.000
_cell.length_b   1.000
_cell.length_c   1.000
_cell.angle_alpha   90.00
_cell.angle_beta   90.00
_cell.angle_gamma   90.00
#
_symmetry.space_group_name_H-M   'P 1'
#
loop_
_entity.id
_entity.type
_entity.pdbx_description
1 polymer ?
#
loop_
_entity_poly.entity_id
_entity_poly.type
_entity_poly.pdbx_seq_one_letter_code
_entity_poly.pdbx_strand_id
1 'polypeptide(L)'
;YEMERRGLFAFLIPSIFTPLHDTRMEMEKGVTQTKQLTPLQWQIMMKCWKMNLRPGQYSWWGPTVWRIGSIAMWLYKLRKLNGPNFKYPLFMFSGIVSENLLAKMGKIYMGKPIDVKDRKELIATLKPSALKHMRADNGDLPEGYVPESTNGHVRLGPMSAGSKVGEAAFQAN
;
A
#
# COMPACT_ATOMS: atom_id res chain seq x y z
N TYR A 1 0.03 -9.55 3.52
CA TYR A 1 0.49 -10.41 4.63
C TYR A 1 0.95 -9.59 5.84
N GLU A 2 2.00 -8.77 5.74
CA GLU A 2 2.45 -7.94 6.89
C GLU A 2 1.35 -7.07 7.49
N MET A 3 0.57 -6.38 6.65
CA MET A 3 -0.52 -5.54 7.14
C MET A 3 -1.57 -6.34 7.94
N GLU A 4 -2.01 -7.48 7.42
CA GLU A 4 -2.96 -8.35 8.14
C GLU A 4 -2.35 -8.91 9.43
N ARG A 5 -1.07 -9.31 9.40
CA ARG A 5 -0.35 -9.80 10.59
C ARG A 5 -0.32 -8.74 11.69
N ARG A 6 -0.15 -7.48 11.33
CA ARG A 6 -0.10 -6.33 12.24
C ARG A 6 -1.47 -5.72 12.54
N GLY A 7 -2.56 -6.28 12.01
CA GLY A 7 -3.91 -5.72 12.19
C GLY A 7 -4.12 -4.35 11.55
N LEU A 8 -3.30 -3.96 10.57
CA LEU A 8 -3.39 -2.67 9.90
C LEU A 8 -4.52 -2.66 8.86
N PHE A 9 -5.26 -1.56 8.84
CA PHE A 9 -6.27 -1.29 7.83
C PHE A 9 -5.71 -0.35 6.75
N ALA A 10 -5.85 -0.72 5.48
CA ALA A 10 -5.69 0.22 4.37
C ALA A 10 -6.46 -0.25 3.14
N PHE A 11 -6.74 0.71 2.25
CA PHE A 11 -7.20 0.43 0.90
C PHE A 11 -6.01 0.29 -0.04
N LEU A 12 -5.90 -0.87 -0.68
CA LEU A 12 -4.78 -1.20 -1.55
C LEU A 12 -5.19 -1.10 -3.02
N ILE A 13 -4.44 -0.33 -3.80
CA ILE A 13 -4.61 -0.18 -5.25
C ILE A 13 -3.45 -0.91 -5.94
N PRO A 14 -3.67 -2.09 -6.55
CA PRO A 14 -2.62 -2.78 -7.28
C PRO A 14 -2.35 -2.06 -8.61
N SER A 15 -1.20 -1.40 -8.74
CA SER A 15 -0.73 -0.84 -10.00
C SER A 15 0.05 -1.90 -10.80
N ILE A 16 -0.66 -2.61 -11.69
CA ILE A 16 -0.04 -3.61 -12.57
C ILE A 16 -0.21 -3.33 -14.07
N PHE A 17 -1.02 -2.32 -14.41
CA PHE A 17 -1.38 -1.98 -15.79
C PHE A 17 -0.86 -0.61 -16.25
N THR A 18 -0.21 0.15 -15.38
CA THR A 18 0.37 1.46 -15.74
C THR A 18 1.82 1.25 -16.17
N PRO A 19 2.19 1.49 -17.44
CA PRO A 19 3.58 1.65 -17.80
C PRO A 19 4.14 2.82 -16.98
N LEU A 20 5.16 2.54 -16.19
CA LEU A 20 5.77 3.52 -15.30
C LEU A 20 6.89 4.22 -16.06
N HIS A 21 6.58 5.40 -16.62
CA HIS A 21 7.58 6.32 -17.17
C HIS A 21 8.58 6.73 -16.09
N ASP A 22 9.84 6.95 -16.47
CA ASP A 22 10.93 7.33 -15.56
C ASP A 22 11.20 6.31 -14.44
N THR A 23 10.95 5.02 -14.70
CA THR A 23 11.29 3.94 -13.75
C THR A 23 12.22 2.92 -14.37
N ARG A 24 12.86 2.11 -13.51
CA ARG A 24 13.71 0.99 -13.93
C ARG A 24 13.01 0.00 -14.88
N MET A 25 11.67 0.01 -14.93
CA MET A 25 10.87 -0.89 -15.78
C MET A 25 10.32 -0.19 -17.03
N GLU A 26 10.79 1.01 -17.36
CA GLU A 26 10.33 1.75 -18.54
C GLU A 26 10.56 0.97 -19.86
N MET A 27 11.71 0.31 -19.97
CA MET A 27 12.07 -0.50 -21.15
C MET A 27 11.46 -1.92 -21.12
N GLU A 28 10.76 -2.28 -20.05
CA GLU A 28 10.18 -3.61 -19.89
C GLU A 28 8.80 -3.69 -20.53
N LYS A 29 8.51 -4.81 -21.19
CA LYS A 29 7.19 -5.06 -21.77
C LYS A 29 6.21 -5.40 -20.65
N GLY A 30 5.36 -4.44 -20.29
CA GLY A 30 4.27 -4.64 -19.34
C GLY A 30 3.26 -5.71 -19.78
N VAL A 31 2.40 -6.12 -18.83
CA VAL A 31 1.32 -7.05 -19.10
C VAL A 31 0.22 -6.36 -19.89
N THR A 32 -0.02 -6.81 -21.13
CA THR A 32 -1.04 -6.21 -22.01
C THR A 32 -2.41 -6.87 -21.87
N GLN A 33 -2.45 -8.13 -21.46
CA GLN A 33 -3.69 -8.89 -21.28
C GLN A 33 -3.69 -9.61 -19.93
N THR A 34 -4.82 -9.63 -19.25
CA THR A 34 -4.94 -10.22 -17.90
C THR A 34 -4.54 -11.70 -17.85
N LYS A 35 -4.74 -12.47 -18.94
CA LYS A 35 -4.28 -13.87 -19.04
C LYS A 35 -2.77 -14.07 -18.94
N GLN A 36 -1.97 -13.02 -19.16
CA GLN A 36 -0.50 -13.08 -19.08
C GLN A 36 0.00 -12.88 -17.65
N LEU A 37 -0.86 -12.48 -16.72
CA LEU A 37 -0.47 -12.31 -15.33
C LEU A 37 -0.02 -13.65 -14.73
N THR A 38 1.11 -13.60 -14.02
CA THR A 38 1.63 -14.73 -13.27
C THR A 38 0.71 -15.09 -12.09
N PRO A 39 0.80 -16.31 -11.54
CA PRO A 39 0.02 -16.70 -10.37
C PRO A 39 0.21 -15.74 -9.18
N LEU A 40 1.45 -15.29 -8.94
CA LEU A 40 1.76 -14.38 -7.83
C LEU A 40 1.15 -12.99 -8.02
N GLN A 41 1.20 -12.45 -9.24
CA GLN A 41 0.56 -11.17 -9.57
C GLN A 41 -0.95 -11.22 -9.36
N TRP A 42 -1.60 -12.30 -9.81
CA TRP A 42 -3.02 -12.53 -9.53
C TRP A 42 -3.30 -12.63 -8.04
N GLN A 43 -2.46 -13.37 -7.29
CA GLN A 43 -2.60 -13.51 -5.85
C GLN A 43 -2.51 -12.15 -5.15
N ILE A 44 -1.54 -11.31 -5.50
CA ILE A 44 -1.40 -9.96 -4.93
C ILE A 44 -2.68 -9.14 -5.18
N MET A 45 -3.14 -9.06 -6.42
CA MET A 45 -4.32 -8.29 -6.78
C MET A 45 -5.59 -8.79 -6.05
N MET A 46 -5.82 -10.10 -6.07
CA MET A 46 -6.94 -10.73 -5.37
C MET A 46 -6.88 -10.51 -3.85
N LYS A 47 -5.68 -10.54 -3.27
CA LYS A 47 -5.48 -10.31 -1.84
C LYS A 47 -5.76 -8.85 -1.45
N CYS A 48 -5.29 -7.89 -2.26
CA CYS A 48 -5.59 -6.47 -2.08
C CYS A 48 -7.10 -6.23 -2.11
N TRP A 49 -7.80 -6.75 -3.13
CA TRP A 49 -9.25 -6.61 -3.21
C TRP A 49 -9.97 -7.31 -2.04
N LYS A 50 -9.50 -8.48 -1.61
CA LYS A 50 -10.06 -9.17 -0.43
C LYS A 50 -10.02 -8.29 0.81
N MET A 51 -8.90 -7.60 1.03
CA MET A 51 -8.73 -6.69 2.16
C MET A 51 -9.67 -5.48 2.04
N ASN A 52 -9.78 -4.89 0.85
CA ASN A 52 -10.67 -3.75 0.58
C ASN A 52 -12.16 -4.08 0.76
N LEU A 53 -12.57 -5.34 0.56
CA LEU A 53 -13.97 -5.77 0.70
C LEU A 53 -14.40 -6.01 2.15
N ARG A 54 -13.47 -6.20 3.09
CA ARG A 54 -13.81 -6.51 4.50
C ARG A 54 -14.76 -5.49 5.14
N PRO A 55 -14.57 -4.16 4.98
CA PRO A 55 -15.50 -3.17 5.50
C PRO A 55 -16.88 -3.19 4.84
N GLY A 56 -17.03 -3.77 3.65
CA GLY A 56 -18.31 -3.85 2.93
C GLY A 56 -19.17 -5.06 3.28
N GLN A 57 -18.62 -6.02 4.04
CA GLN A 57 -19.27 -7.31 4.34
C GLN A 57 -19.83 -7.39 5.77
N TYR A 58 -20.30 -6.29 6.34
CA TYR A 58 -20.91 -6.29 7.69
C TYR A 58 -22.24 -7.08 7.76
N SER A 59 -22.90 -7.33 6.63
CA SER A 59 -24.12 -8.14 6.60
C SER A 59 -23.82 -9.64 6.77
N TRP A 60 -24.61 -10.32 7.60
CA TRP A 60 -24.46 -11.75 7.88
C TRP A 60 -24.56 -12.65 6.64
N TRP A 61 -25.33 -12.25 5.62
CA TRP A 61 -25.48 -13.00 4.36
C TRP A 61 -24.46 -12.58 3.28
N GLY A 62 -23.79 -11.44 3.45
CA GLY A 62 -22.86 -10.87 2.48
C GLY A 62 -21.74 -11.83 2.07
N PRO A 63 -21.05 -12.49 3.01
CA PRO A 63 -20.01 -13.47 2.69
C PRO A 63 -20.50 -14.65 1.83
N THR A 64 -21.73 -15.12 2.06
CA THR A 64 -22.30 -16.26 1.33
C THR A 64 -22.61 -15.89 -0.12
N VAL A 65 -23.32 -14.77 -0.33
CA VAL A 65 -23.61 -14.28 -1.69
C VAL A 65 -22.33 -13.96 -2.44
N TRP A 66 -21.34 -13.38 -1.76
CA TRP A 66 -20.03 -13.11 -2.36
C TRP A 66 -19.32 -14.38 -2.83
N ARG A 67 -19.28 -15.42 -1.99
CA ARG A 67 -18.69 -16.72 -2.34
C ARG A 67 -19.34 -17.33 -3.57
N ILE A 68 -20.67 -17.40 -3.57
CA ILE A 68 -21.42 -18.02 -4.67
C ILE A 68 -21.27 -17.18 -5.95
N GLY A 69 -21.48 -15.87 -5.85
CA GLY A 69 -21.44 -14.95 -6.99
C GLY A 69 -20.06 -14.91 -7.65
N SER A 70 -18.97 -14.89 -6.87
CA SER A 70 -17.61 -14.89 -7.40
C SER A 70 -17.27 -16.18 -8.17
N ILE A 71 -17.74 -17.33 -7.70
CA ILE A 71 -17.54 -18.62 -8.40
C ILE A 71 -18.40 -18.73 -9.64
N ALA A 72 -19.67 -18.32 -9.56
CA ALA A 72 -20.56 -18.28 -10.72
C ALA A 72 -20.00 -17.38 -11.82
N MET A 73 -19.55 -16.17 -11.48
CA MET A 73 -18.94 -15.24 -12.43
C MET A 73 -17.64 -15.77 -13.04
N TRP A 74 -16.88 -16.55 -12.27
CA TRP A 74 -15.68 -17.21 -12.78
C TRP A 74 -15.97 -18.29 -13.80
N LEU A 75 -16.91 -19.18 -13.51
CA LEU A 75 -17.34 -20.22 -14.44
C LEU A 75 -17.95 -19.61 -15.71
N TYR A 76 -18.72 -18.53 -15.56
CA TYR A 76 -19.37 -17.84 -16.66
C TYR A 76 -18.39 -17.11 -17.59
N LYS A 77 -17.48 -16.29 -17.03
CA LYS A 77 -16.65 -15.37 -17.85
C LYS A 77 -15.18 -15.32 -17.45
N LEU A 78 -14.87 -15.21 -16.16
CA LEU A 78 -13.51 -14.85 -15.74
C LEU A 78 -12.49 -15.97 -16.00
N ARG A 79 -12.92 -17.25 -16.00
CA ARG A 79 -12.02 -18.38 -16.32
C ARG A 79 -11.41 -18.25 -17.71
N LYS A 80 -12.20 -17.82 -18.70
CA LYS A 80 -11.76 -17.66 -20.09
C LYS A 80 -10.93 -16.38 -20.29
N LEU A 81 -11.32 -15.29 -19.62
CA LEU A 81 -10.64 -14.00 -19.76
C LEU A 81 -9.28 -13.96 -19.05
N ASN A 82 -9.22 -14.45 -17.80
CA ASN A 82 -8.06 -14.27 -16.93
C ASN A 82 -7.07 -15.45 -16.99
N GLY A 83 -7.44 -16.53 -17.67
CA GLY A 83 -6.58 -17.70 -17.86
C GLY A 83 -6.41 -18.57 -16.62
N PRO A 84 -5.55 -19.61 -16.71
CA PRO A 84 -5.42 -20.65 -15.67
C PRO A 84 -4.79 -20.14 -14.36
N ASN A 85 -3.92 -19.12 -14.43
CA ASN A 85 -3.23 -18.56 -13.26
C ASN A 85 -4.17 -17.87 -12.26
N PHE A 86 -5.41 -17.58 -12.69
CA PHE A 86 -6.41 -16.88 -11.89
C PHE A 86 -7.14 -17.77 -10.87
N LYS A 87 -7.20 -19.09 -11.11
CA LYS A 87 -8.09 -20.01 -10.38
C LYS A 87 -7.89 -20.00 -8.86
N TYR A 88 -6.66 -20.25 -8.40
CA TYR A 88 -6.37 -20.35 -6.95
C TYR A 88 -6.39 -18.99 -6.24
N PRO A 89 -5.85 -17.91 -6.83
CA PRO A 89 -6.07 -16.55 -6.34
C PRO A 89 -7.55 -16.19 -6.16
N LEU A 90 -8.42 -16.58 -7.10
CA LEU A 90 -9.85 -16.38 -6.96
C LEU A 90 -10.44 -17.19 -5.80
N PHE A 91 -10.06 -18.45 -5.63
CA PHE A 91 -10.56 -19.27 -4.51
C PHE A 91 -10.16 -18.69 -3.15
N MET A 92 -8.95 -18.14 -3.07
CA MET A 92 -8.48 -17.38 -1.91
C MET A 92 -9.33 -16.12 -1.68
N PHE A 93 -9.66 -15.38 -2.74
CA PHE A 93 -10.45 -14.15 -2.72
C PHE A 93 -11.91 -14.38 -2.33
N SER A 94 -12.55 -15.38 -2.93
CA SER A 94 -13.93 -15.76 -2.61
C SER A 94 -14.06 -16.26 -1.18
N GLY A 95 -13.00 -16.86 -0.64
CA GLY A 95 -13.02 -17.50 0.68
C GLY A 95 -13.71 -18.87 0.67
N ILE A 96 -13.85 -19.49 -0.51
CA ILE A 96 -14.38 -20.87 -0.64
C ILE A 96 -13.35 -21.92 -0.18
N VAL A 97 -12.06 -21.62 -0.28
CA VAL A 97 -10.96 -22.43 0.27
C VAL A 97 -10.17 -21.56 1.24
N SER A 98 -9.82 -22.11 2.41
CA SER A 98 -8.99 -21.40 3.38
C SER A 98 -7.57 -21.16 2.83
N GLU A 99 -6.96 -20.04 3.21
CA GLU A 99 -5.59 -19.71 2.77
C GLU A 99 -4.59 -20.75 3.25
N ASN A 100 -4.76 -21.28 4.46
CA ASN A 100 -3.93 -22.34 5.01
C ASN A 100 -3.97 -23.62 4.16
N LEU A 101 -5.15 -24.02 3.66
CA LEU A 101 -5.25 -25.19 2.80
C LEU A 101 -4.61 -24.95 1.43
N LEU A 102 -4.88 -23.79 0.82
CA LEU A 102 -4.24 -23.42 -0.46
C LEU A 102 -2.72 -23.33 -0.34
N ALA A 103 -2.21 -22.86 0.81
CA ALA A 103 -0.78 -22.82 1.11
C ALA A 103 -0.18 -24.21 1.25
N LYS A 104 -0.83 -25.11 2.01
CA LYS A 104 -0.42 -26.52 2.13
C LYS A 104 -0.40 -27.23 0.78
N MET A 105 -1.29 -26.87 -0.13
CA MET A 105 -1.31 -27.38 -1.51
C MET A 105 -0.27 -26.73 -2.44
N GLY A 106 0.53 -25.77 -1.95
CA GLY A 106 1.50 -25.01 -2.75
C GLY A 106 0.87 -24.13 -3.83
N LYS A 107 -0.41 -23.77 -3.69
CA LYS A 107 -1.17 -23.00 -4.71
C LYS A 107 -1.15 -21.50 -4.49
N ILE A 108 -0.80 -21.06 -3.29
CA ILE A 108 -0.59 -19.66 -2.96
C ILE A 108 0.68 -19.51 -2.12
N TYR A 109 1.33 -18.37 -2.26
CA TYR A 109 2.46 -17.98 -1.41
C TYR A 109 1.95 -17.47 -0.06
N MET A 110 2.41 -18.03 1.05
CA MET A 110 2.20 -17.41 2.37
C MET A 110 3.32 -16.41 2.63
N GLY A 111 2.96 -15.15 2.88
CA GLY A 111 3.94 -14.14 3.25
C GLY A 111 4.67 -14.53 4.52
N LYS A 112 5.99 -14.38 4.52
CA LYS A 112 6.82 -14.52 5.72
C LYS A 112 6.88 -13.18 6.45
N PRO A 113 7.00 -13.20 7.79
CA PRO A 113 7.33 -12.01 8.54
C PRO A 113 8.52 -11.28 7.93
N ILE A 114 8.36 -9.99 7.64
CA ILE A 114 9.48 -9.14 7.21
C ILE A 114 10.26 -8.74 8.45
N ASP A 115 11.60 -8.85 8.36
CA ASP A 115 12.49 -8.34 9.38
C ASP A 115 12.37 -6.81 9.46
N VAL A 116 12.17 -6.30 10.66
CA VAL A 116 11.85 -4.88 10.87
C VAL A 116 13.04 -4.22 11.51
N LYS A 117 13.63 -3.29 10.79
CA LYS A 117 14.67 -2.43 11.35
C LYS A 117 14.07 -1.38 12.26
N ASP A 118 14.72 -1.13 13.39
CA ASP A 118 14.38 0.02 14.22
C ASP A 118 14.83 1.34 13.55
N ARG A 119 14.44 2.49 14.13
CA ARG A 119 14.80 3.79 13.55
C ARG A 119 16.32 3.98 13.49
N LYS A 120 17.05 3.57 14.52
CA LYS A 120 18.51 3.71 14.62
C LYS A 120 19.20 2.91 13.51
N GLU A 121 18.77 1.67 13.31
CA GLU A 121 19.21 0.77 12.27
C GLU A 121 18.90 1.32 10.86
N LEU A 122 17.71 1.92 10.67
CA LEU A 122 17.36 2.58 9.40
C LEU A 122 18.26 3.79 9.13
N ILE A 123 18.47 4.65 10.14
CA ILE A 123 19.34 5.82 10.02
C ILE A 123 20.78 5.39 9.72
N ALA A 124 21.26 4.31 10.34
CA ALA A 124 22.58 3.75 10.08
C ALA A 124 22.75 3.25 8.62
N THR A 125 21.67 2.93 7.91
CA THR A 125 21.74 2.56 6.48
C THR A 125 21.77 3.75 5.51
N LEU A 126 21.59 4.98 5.99
CA LEU A 126 21.61 6.16 5.13
C LEU A 126 23.02 6.41 4.59
N LYS A 127 23.09 6.89 3.34
CA LYS A 127 24.36 7.39 2.78
C LYS A 127 24.84 8.58 3.61
N PRO A 128 26.15 8.74 3.85
CA PRO A 128 26.68 9.90 4.59
C PRO A 128 26.21 11.25 4.02
N SER A 129 26.09 11.36 2.70
CA SER A 129 25.59 12.56 2.02
C SER A 129 24.11 12.87 2.29
N ALA A 130 23.32 11.86 2.70
CA ALA A 130 21.91 12.05 3.07
C ALA A 130 21.75 12.41 4.55
N LEU A 131 22.71 12.02 5.41
CA LEU A 131 22.69 12.32 6.83
C LEU A 131 22.63 13.82 7.10
N LYS A 132 23.30 14.66 6.30
CA LYS A 132 23.28 16.13 6.43
C LYS A 132 21.88 16.77 6.38
N HIS A 133 20.90 16.07 5.78
CA HIS A 133 19.51 16.54 5.71
C HIS A 133 18.69 16.15 6.95
N MET A 134 19.26 15.39 7.88
CA MET A 134 18.62 15.04 9.13
C MET A 134 18.69 16.20 10.11
N ARG A 135 17.57 16.47 10.79
CA ARG A 135 17.51 17.54 11.78
C ARG A 135 18.03 17.06 13.13
N ALA A 136 18.55 17.96 13.95
CA ALA A 136 19.06 17.62 15.28
C ALA A 136 18.00 17.05 16.23
N ASP A 137 16.73 17.40 16.02
CA ASP A 137 15.58 16.90 16.76
C ASP A 137 15.10 15.52 16.28
N ASN A 138 15.68 14.97 15.20
CA ASN A 138 15.47 13.58 14.85
C ASN A 138 16.18 12.71 15.89
N GLY A 139 15.43 11.96 16.70
CA GLY A 139 16.02 10.97 17.61
C GLY A 139 16.79 9.87 16.86
N ASP A 140 17.64 9.14 17.61
CA ASP A 140 18.40 7.97 17.13
C ASP A 140 19.49 8.26 16.06
N LEU A 141 19.97 9.50 16.02
CA LEU A 141 21.10 9.88 15.16
C LEU A 141 22.42 9.23 15.60
N PRO A 142 23.38 9.04 14.68
CA PRO A 142 24.70 8.52 15.02
C PRO A 142 25.41 9.39 16.08
N GLU A 143 26.21 8.76 16.94
CA GLU A 143 27.02 9.48 17.93
C GLU A 143 27.96 10.47 17.25
N GLY A 144 28.00 11.71 17.76
CA GLY A 144 28.81 12.78 17.17
C GLY A 144 28.21 13.39 15.90
N TYR A 145 26.95 13.10 15.55
CA TYR A 145 26.27 13.78 14.46
C TYR A 145 26.15 15.29 14.74
N VAL A 146 26.75 16.10 13.87
CA VAL A 146 26.59 17.55 13.88
C VAL A 146 25.74 17.92 12.66
N PRO A 147 24.54 18.49 12.84
CA PRO A 147 23.76 18.97 11.70
C PRO A 147 24.55 20.03 10.96
N GLU A 148 24.52 20.00 9.64
CA GLU A 148 25.10 21.07 8.83
C GLU A 148 24.37 22.36 9.24
N SER A 149 25.09 23.34 9.80
CA SER A 149 24.51 24.63 10.15
C SER A 149 23.84 25.16 8.89
N THR A 150 22.54 25.44 8.95
CA THR A 150 21.80 26.09 7.87
C THR A 150 22.37 27.51 7.68
N ASN A 151 23.54 27.62 7.02
CA ASN A 151 24.11 28.86 6.51
C ASN A 151 23.36 29.30 5.23
N GLY A 152 22.04 29.17 5.27
CA GLY A 152 21.12 29.77 4.33
C GLY A 152 20.26 30.71 5.14
N HIS A 153 20.55 32.01 5.07
CA HIS A 153 19.66 33.07 5.50
C HIS A 153 18.25 32.85 4.93
N VAL A 154 17.37 32.16 5.66
CA VAL A 154 15.96 32.49 5.60
C VAL A 154 15.85 33.77 6.41
N ARG A 155 15.99 34.92 5.75
CA ARG A 155 15.49 36.18 6.31
C ARG A 155 14.00 35.96 6.53
N LEU A 156 13.60 35.60 7.74
CA LEU A 156 12.29 35.96 8.24
C LEU A 156 12.30 37.49 8.23
N GLY A 157 11.70 38.07 7.19
CA GLY A 157 11.44 39.50 7.18
C GLY A 157 10.70 39.86 8.47
N PRO A 158 10.93 41.06 9.04
CA PRO A 158 10.23 41.46 10.25
C PRO A 158 8.74 41.25 10.03
N MET A 159 8.08 40.53 10.94
CA MET A 159 6.62 40.50 10.98
C MET A 159 6.15 41.94 11.07
N SER A 160 5.57 42.43 9.98
CA SER A 160 4.84 43.68 9.96
C SER A 160 3.74 43.58 11.02
N ALA A 161 3.95 44.25 12.15
CA ALA A 161 2.90 44.55 13.10
C ALA A 161 1.96 45.56 12.42
N GLY A 162 0.90 45.06 11.78
CA GLY A 162 -0.02 45.94 11.08
C GLY A 162 -1.03 45.21 10.22
N SER A 163 -2.03 44.60 10.85
CA SER A 163 -3.36 44.53 10.22
C SER A 163 -4.41 44.69 11.31
N LYS A 164 -5.06 45.85 11.28
CA LYS A 164 -6.20 46.18 12.14
C LYS A 164 -7.32 45.18 11.81
N VAL A 165 -7.74 44.45 12.83
CA VAL A 165 -8.99 43.68 12.82
C VAL A 165 -10.12 44.66 12.52
N GLY A 166 -10.80 44.45 11.40
CA GLY A 166 -12.03 45.16 11.07
C GLY A 166 -13.16 44.64 11.96
N GLU A 167 -13.68 45.50 12.81
CA GLU A 167 -15.01 45.36 13.42
C GLU A 167 -16.06 45.29 12.30
N ALA A 168 -16.67 44.12 12.11
CA ALA A 168 -17.93 43.99 11.42
C ALA A 168 -19.03 43.85 12.47
N ALA A 169 -19.82 44.92 12.59
CA ALA A 169 -20.95 45.02 13.50
C ALA A 169 -22.00 43.93 13.24
N PHE A 170 -22.44 43.29 14.33
CA PHE A 170 -23.61 42.44 14.39
C PHE A 170 -24.85 43.35 14.49
N GLN A 171 -25.59 43.54 13.39
CA GLN A 171 -26.95 44.09 13.45
C GLN A 171 -27.95 42.95 13.36
N ALA A 172 -28.76 42.85 14.41
CA ALA A 172 -29.91 41.98 14.51
C ALA A 172 -31.07 42.49 13.64
N ASN A 173 -31.77 41.56 13.01
CA ASN A 173 -33.20 41.58 12.73
C ASN A 173 -33.72 40.15 12.77
#